data_AF-A0A945YA48-F1
#
_entry.id   AF-A0A945YA48-F1
#
_cell.length_a   1.000
_cell.length_b   1.000
_cell.length_c   1.000
_cell.angle_alpha   90.00
_cell.angle_beta   90.00
_cell.angle_gamma   90.00
#
_symmetry.space_group_name_H-M   'P 1'
#
loop_
_entity.id
_entity.type
_entity.pdbx_description
1 polymer ?
#
loop_
_entity_poly.entity_id
_entity_poly.type
_entity_poly.pdbx_seq_one_letter_code
_entity_poly.pdbx_strand_id
1 'polypeptide(L)' 'MEIRPFEAANIAGRESVMEGADMRVTVLTLAEAECIPWHYHTEITDSFVCLEG' A
#
# COMPACT_ATOMS: atom_id res chain seq x y z
N MET A 1 17.65 -16.02 -1.87
CA MET A 1 16.54 -15.07 -1.66
C MET A 1 16.38 -14.93 -0.16
N GLU A 2 16.67 -13.75 0.39
CA GLU A 2 16.51 -13.49 1.82
C GLU A 2 15.06 -13.05 2.07
N ILE A 3 14.37 -13.70 3.02
CA ILE A 3 13.02 -13.32 3.42
C ILE A 3 13.17 -12.25 4.51
N ARG A 4 12.76 -11.02 4.21
CA ARG A 4 12.72 -9.93 5.19
C ARG A 4 11.37 -9.92 5.92
N PRO A 5 11.35 -9.60 7.22
CA PRO A 5 10.10 -9.40 7.92
C PRO A 5 9.31 -8.26 7.29
N PHE A 6 7.98 -8.36 7.36
CA PHE A 6 7.11 -7.29 6.91
C PHE A 6 7.28 -6.07 7.84
N GLU A 7 7.58 -4.93 7.24
CA GLU A 7 7.53 -3.63 7.88
C GLU A 7 6.52 -2.77 7.13
N ALA A 8 5.61 -2.14 7.89
CA ALA A 8 4.67 -1.20 7.29
C ALA A 8 5.44 -0.01 6.70
N ALA A 9 5.02 0.45 5.53
CA ALA A 9 5.63 1.61 4.88
C ALA A 9 5.50 2.84 5.79
N ASN A 10 6.60 3.57 5.98
CA ASN A 10 6.59 4.86 6.64
C ASN A 10 6.12 5.92 5.63
N ILE A 11 4.85 6.30 5.74
CA ILE A 11 4.18 7.25 4.84
C ILE A 11 3.34 8.24 5.64
N ALA A 12 3.13 9.44 5.08
CA ALA A 12 2.42 10.54 5.70
C ALA A 12 0.97 10.21 6.05
N GLY A 13 0.31 9.35 5.28
CA GLY A 13 -1.09 9.00 5.51
C GLY A 13 -1.51 7.66 4.95
N ARG A 14 -2.43 7.00 5.67
CA ARG A 14 -3.12 5.78 5.25
C ARG A 14 -4.57 5.83 5.71
N GLU A 15 -5.50 5.90 4.77
CA GLU A 15 -6.94 5.97 5.06
C GLU A 15 -7.66 4.78 4.44
N SER A 16 -8.33 3.97 5.25
CA SER A 16 -9.22 2.92 4.75
C SER A 16 -10.54 3.55 4.33
N VAL A 17 -10.88 3.43 3.04
CA VAL A 17 -12.12 4.00 2.49
C VAL A 17 -13.15 2.93 2.15
N MET A 18 -12.74 1.65 2.10
CA MET A 18 -13.63 0.51 1.93
C MET A 18 -12.99 -0.77 2.48
N GLU A 19 -13.80 -1.59 3.15
CA GLU A 19 -13.48 -2.96 3.50
C GLU A 19 -14.72 -3.85 3.30
N GLY A 20 -14.58 -4.89 2.49
CA GLY A 20 -15.61 -5.85 2.17
C GLY A 20 -15.09 -7.29 2.24
N ALA A 21 -15.93 -8.26 1.91
CA ALA A 21 -15.56 -9.67 1.97
C ALA A 21 -14.50 -10.07 0.93
N ASP A 22 -14.40 -9.32 -0.18
CA ASP A 22 -13.60 -9.62 -1.36
C ASP A 22 -12.74 -8.45 -1.85
N MET A 23 -12.84 -7.28 -1.21
CA MET A 23 -12.16 -6.06 -1.65
C MET A 23 -11.80 -5.15 -0.47
N ARG A 24 -10.65 -4.49 -0.60
CA ARG A 24 -10.22 -3.41 0.28
C ARG A 24 -9.70 -2.24 -0.55
N VAL A 25 -10.04 -1.02 -0.15
CA VAL A 25 -9.51 0.20 -0.77
C VAL A 25 -8.88 1.07 0.30
N THR A 26 -7.69 1.57 0.01
CA THR A 26 -6.95 2.44 0.90
C THR A 26 -6.34 3.58 0.10
N VAL A 27 -6.52 4.81 0.58
CA VAL A 27 -5.78 5.98 0.09
C VAL A 27 -4.44 6.03 0.81
N LEU A 28 -3.35 6.12 0.04
CA LEU A 28 -1.99 6.26 0.54
C LEU A 28 -1.51 7.67 0.22
N THR A 29 -1.12 8.42 1.25
CA THR A 29 -0.53 9.76 1.10
C THR A 29 0.95 9.66 1.37
N LEU A 30 1.76 10.05 0.39
CA LEU A 30 3.22 10.06 0.48
C LEU A 30 3.68 11.53 0.53
N ALA A 31 4.51 11.86 1.51
CA ALA A 31 5.28 13.10 1.53
C ALA A 31 6.51 12.98 0.61
N GLU A 32 7.25 14.08 0.45
CA GLU A 32 8.47 14.10 -0.33
C GLU A 32 9.45 13.00 0.12
N ALA A 33 9.99 12.26 -0.85
CA ALA A 33 10.91 11.13 -0.67
C ALA A 33 10.36 9.88 0.04
N GLU A 34 9.10 9.87 0.47
CA GLU A 34 8.46 8.64 0.97
C GLU A 34 8.12 7.69 -0.18
N CYS A 35 8.09 6.38 0.11
CA CYS A 35 7.72 5.37 -0.87
C CYS A 35 7.16 4.11 -0.19
N ILE A 36 6.42 3.33 -0.98
CA ILE A 36 6.04 1.98 -0.58
C ILE A 36 7.21 1.04 -0.89
N PRO A 37 7.72 0.26 0.08
CA PRO A 37 8.79 -0.70 -0.17
C PRO A 37 8.39 -1.72 -1.23
N TRP A 38 9.37 -2.22 -1.97
CA TRP A 38 9.14 -3.30 -2.92
C TRP A 38 8.62 -4.55 -2.20
N HIS A 39 7.46 -5.03 -2.64
CA HIS A 39 6.82 -6.24 -2.13
C HIS A 39 6.05 -6.95 -3.24
N TYR A 40 5.56 -8.15 -2.95
CA TYR A 40 4.80 -8.97 -3.87
C TYR A 40 3.63 -9.63 -3.13
N HIS A 41 2.49 -9.75 -3.79
CA HIS A 41 1.30 -10.41 -3.27
C HIS A 41 1.09 -11.77 -3.97
N THR A 42 0.92 -12.82 -3.18
CA THR A 42 0.67 -14.19 -3.67
C THR A 42 -0.81 -14.55 -3.73
N GLU A 43 -1.64 -13.92 -2.91
CA GLU A 43 -3.05 -14.29 -2.70
C GLU A 43 -4.04 -13.22 -3.20
N ILE A 44 -3.57 -11.97 -3.32
CA ILE A 44 -4.38 -10.82 -3.74
C ILE A 44 -3.71 -10.10 -4.90
N THR A 45 -4.49 -9.32 -5.65
CA THR A 45 -3.98 -8.44 -6.72
C THR A 45 -4.43 -7.03 -6.41
N ASP A 46 -3.52 -6.08 -6.57
CA ASP A 46 -3.82 -4.66 -6.40
C ASP A 46 -3.96 -3.96 -7.76
N SER A 47 -4.76 -2.90 -7.77
CA SER A 47 -4.81 -1.92 -8.84
C SER A 47 -4.57 -0.54 -8.23
N PHE A 48 -3.65 0.22 -8.82
CA PHE A 48 -3.29 1.55 -8.33
C PHE A 48 -3.75 2.63 -9.29
N VAL A 49 -4.28 3.72 -8.73
CA VAL A 49 -4.54 4.96 -9.44
C VAL A 49 -3.86 6.10 -8.68
N CYS A 50 -3.23 7.01 -9.41
CA CYS A 50 -2.69 8.24 -8.82
C CYS A 50 -3.82 9.27 -8.75
N LEU A 51 -4.11 9.77 -7.55
CA LEU A 51 -5.14 10.81 -7.35
C LEU A 51 -4.56 12.23 -7.46
N GLU A 52 -3.30 12.40 -7.03
CA GLU A 52 -2.59 13.67 -6.97
C GLU A 52 -1.07 13.40 -7.04
N GLY A 53 -0.30 14.30 -7.68
CA GLY A 53 1.15 14.18 -7.82
C GLY A 53 1.82 15.46 -8.28
#